data_AF-A0A932XUC4-F1
#
_entry.id   AF-A0A932XUC4-F1
#
_cell.length_a   1.000
_cell.length_b   1.000
_cell.length_c   1.000
_cell.angle_alpha   90.00
_cell.angle_beta   90.00
_cell.angle_gamma   90.00
#
_symmetry.space_group_name_H-M   'P 1'
#
loop_
_entity.id
_entity.type
_entity.pdbx_description
1 polymer ?
#
loop_
_entity_poly.entity_id
_entity_poly.type
_entity_poly.pdbx_seq_one_letter_code
_entity_poly.pdbx_strand_id
1 'polypeptide(L)'
;MPKKTKDLQYYEAIGRRKESVARVRLYISNKNKPIVVNGRKMAPGDIVINNQPFEKILSREIERKKSLLPLEITDSLQRFAISTLV
;
A
#
# COMPACT_ATOMS: atom_id res chain seq x y z
N MET A 1 30.55 0.78 10.09
CA MET A 1 29.70 1.32 9.00
C MET A 1 28.43 0.49 8.91
N PRO A 2 27.23 1.10 8.88
CA PRO A 2 26.00 0.36 8.65
C PRO A 2 26.03 -0.29 7.25
N LYS A 3 25.79 -1.60 7.18
CA LYS A 3 25.68 -2.31 5.89
C LYS A 3 24.49 -1.74 5.12
N LYS A 4 24.73 -1.14 3.95
CA LYS A 4 23.65 -0.77 3.01
C LYS A 4 22.98 -2.05 2.52
N THR A 5 21.77 -2.32 3.00
CA THR A 5 20.89 -3.37 2.49
C THR A 5 20.52 -2.98 1.06
N LYS A 6 21.09 -3.67 0.07
CA LYS A 6 21.10 -3.21 -1.33
C LYS A 6 19.76 -3.32 -2.06
N ASP A 7 18.74 -3.95 -1.51
CA ASP A 7 17.47 -4.17 -2.21
C ASP A 7 16.25 -4.01 -1.28
N LEU A 8 15.94 -2.77 -0.90
CA LEU A 8 14.70 -2.48 -0.17
C LEU A 8 13.51 -2.61 -1.15
N GLN A 9 12.65 -3.60 -0.93
CA GLN A 9 11.52 -3.89 -1.83
C GLN A 9 10.22 -3.19 -1.39
N TYR A 10 10.01 -3.08 -0.07
CA TYR A 10 8.82 -2.48 0.50
C TYR A 10 9.09 -1.91 1.89
N TYR A 11 8.26 -0.96 2.31
CA TYR A 11 8.10 -0.56 3.70
C TYR A 11 6.92 -1.34 4.30
N GLU A 12 7.07 -1.84 5.52
CA GLU A 12 6.01 -2.53 6.25
C GLU A 12 5.63 -1.73 7.50
N ALA A 13 4.34 -1.59 7.74
CA ALA A 13 3.79 -0.96 8.93
C ALA A 13 2.53 -1.69 9.40
N ILE A 14 2.20 -1.53 10.68
CA ILE A 14 1.01 -2.13 11.30
C ILE A 14 0.16 -0.99 11.90
N GLY A 15 -1.12 -0.96 11.56
CA GLY A 15 -2.13 -0.09 12.16
C GLY A 15 -3.08 -0.90 13.04
N ARG A 16 -3.52 -0.35 14.16
CA ARG A 16 -4.45 -1.02 15.10
C ARG A 16 -5.60 -0.10 15.44
N ARG A 17 -6.83 -0.63 15.50
CA ARG A 17 -8.01 0.09 15.99
C ARG A 17 -8.99 -0.87 16.63
N LYS A 18 -9.32 -0.65 17.91
CA LYS A 18 -10.16 -1.57 18.70
C LYS A 18 -9.62 -3.00 18.61
N GLU A 19 -10.39 -3.92 18.03
CA GLU A 19 -10.04 -5.33 17.85
C GLU A 19 -9.35 -5.61 16.50
N SER A 20 -9.34 -4.66 15.57
CA SER A 20 -8.81 -4.84 14.21
C SER A 20 -7.33 -4.46 14.10
N VAL A 21 -6.57 -5.25 13.32
CA VAL A 21 -5.15 -5.03 13.06
C VAL A 21 -4.90 -5.10 11.56
N ALA A 22 -4.43 -3.99 10.98
CA ALA A 22 -4.08 -3.91 9.57
C ALA A 22 -2.56 -3.94 9.40
N ARG A 23 -2.04 -4.85 8.58
CA ARG A 23 -0.67 -4.84 8.07
C ARG A 23 -0.65 -4.19 6.68
N VAL A 24 0.11 -3.12 6.54
CA VAL A 24 0.26 -2.36 5.29
C VAL A 24 1.67 -2.54 4.75
N ARG A 25 1.78 -2.86 3.46
CA ARG A 25 3.04 -2.91 2.71
C ARG A 25 3.01 -1.88 1.59
N LEU A 26 3.98 -0.97 1.62
CA LEU A 26 4.22 0.03 0.57
C LEU A 26 5.37 -0.46 -0.30
N TYR A 27 5.06 -1.01 -1.47
CA TYR A 27 6.07 -1.48 -2.41
C TYR A 27 6.69 -0.31 -3.16
N ILE A 28 8.01 -0.27 -3.18
CA ILE A 28 8.78 0.77 -3.84
C ILE A 28 8.81 0.46 -5.33
N SER A 29 8.21 1.33 -6.14
CA SER A 29 8.27 1.17 -7.59
C SER A 29 9.65 1.56 -8.12
N ASN A 30 10.37 0.58 -8.64
CA ASN A 30 11.55 0.83 -9.47
C ASN A 30 11.09 0.87 -10.92
N LYS A 31 11.51 1.88 -11.69
CA LYS A 31 11.05 2.19 -13.06
C LYS A 31 11.02 1.00 -14.03
N ASN A 32 11.75 -0.09 -13.76
CA ASN A 32 11.91 -1.23 -14.67
C ASN A 32 11.37 -2.58 -14.15
N LYS A 33 10.73 -2.66 -12.96
CA LYS A 33 10.23 -3.94 -12.43
C LYS A 33 8.73 -3.88 -12.10
N PRO A 34 7.89 -4.77 -12.67
CA PRO A 34 6.50 -4.90 -12.25
C PRO A 34 6.45 -5.43 -10.81
N ILE A 35 5.69 -4.76 -9.95
CA ILE A 35 5.47 -5.19 -8.57
C ILE A 35 4.43 -6.31 -8.62
N VAL A 36 4.82 -7.52 -8.21
CA VAL A 36 3.90 -8.65 -8.12
C VAL A 36 3.59 -8.92 -6.66
N VAL A 37 2.33 -8.74 -6.27
CA VAL A 37 1.85 -9.03 -4.90
C VAL A 37 0.79 -10.12 -5.00
N ASN A 38 1.01 -11.25 -4.32
CA ASN A 38 0.09 -12.38 -4.30
C ASN A 38 -0.37 -12.83 -5.71
N GLY A 39 0.55 -12.86 -6.67
CA GLY A 39 0.27 -13.25 -8.06
C GLY A 39 -0.39 -12.18 -8.94
N ARG A 40 -0.67 -10.99 -8.41
CA ARG A 40 -1.19 -9.85 -9.18
C ARG A 40 -0.10 -8.83 -9.49
N LYS A 41 -0.07 -8.38 -10.73
CA LYS A 41 0.74 -7.21 -11.14
C LYS A 41 0.05 -5.95 -10.62
N MET A 42 0.81 -5.10 -9.95
CA MET A 42 0.36 -3.83 -9.43
C MET A 42 1.19 -2.71 -10.02
N ALA A 43 0.52 -1.64 -10.43
CA ALA A 43 1.13 -0.39 -10.83
C ALA A 43 1.33 0.54 -9.60
N PRO A 44 2.21 1.53 -9.70
CA PRO A 44 2.29 2.59 -8.70
C PRO A 44 0.93 3.31 -8.57
N GLY A 45 0.42 3.45 -7.35
CA GLY A 45 -0.90 3.99 -7.07
C GLY A 45 -2.01 2.95 -6.94
N ASP A 46 -1.76 1.68 -7.29
CA ASP A 46 -2.73 0.62 -7.03
C ASP A 46 -2.79 0.29 -5.54
N ILE A 47 -4.01 0.20 -5.02
CA ILE A 47 -4.29 -0.17 -3.63
C ILE A 47 -5.16 -1.43 -3.60
N VAL A 48 -4.68 -2.45 -2.89
CA VAL A 48 -5.36 -3.72 -2.71
C VAL A 48 -5.52 -3.99 -1.21
N ILE A 49 -6.74 -4.34 -0.79
CA ILE A 49 -7.05 -4.74 0.58
C ILE A 49 -7.55 -6.18 0.53
N ASN A 50 -7.00 -7.10 1.34
CA ASN A 50 -7.44 -8.50 1.39
C ASN A 50 -7.57 -9.17 0.00
N ASN A 51 -6.62 -8.88 -0.90
CA ASN A 51 -6.61 -9.33 -2.31
C ASN A 51 -7.81 -8.86 -3.16
N GLN A 52 -8.51 -7.81 -2.75
CA GLN A 52 -9.55 -7.16 -3.55
C GLN A 52 -9.21 -5.69 -3.82
N PRO A 53 -9.68 -5.11 -4.93
CA PRO A 53 -9.48 -3.69 -5.21
C PRO A 53 -10.06 -2.81 -4.10
N PHE A 54 -9.35 -1.74 -3.77
CA PHE A 54 -9.74 -0.75 -2.76
C PHE A 54 -11.19 -0.26 -2.90
N GLU A 55 -11.61 0.03 -4.14
CA GLU A 55 -12.93 0.54 -4.48
C GLU A 55 -14.07 -0.43 -4.16
N LYS A 56 -13.79 -1.73 -4.21
CA LYS A 56 -14.78 -2.78 -3.95
C LYS A 56 -15.06 -2.96 -2.46
N ILE A 57 -14.02 -2.80 -1.62
CA ILE A 57 -14.14 -2.96 -0.17
C ILE A 57 -14.69 -1.69 0.47
N LEU A 58 -14.16 -0.54 0.11
CA LEU A 58 -14.58 0.76 0.65
C LEU A 58 -15.59 1.40 -0.31
N SER A 59 -16.85 0.97 -0.20
CA SER A 59 -17.95 1.46 -1.05
C SER A 59 -18.36 2.90 -0.73
N ARG A 60 -18.14 3.36 0.51
CA ARG A 60 -18.44 4.73 0.95
C ARG A 60 -17.34 5.70 0.59
N GLU A 61 -17.72 6.80 -0.06
CA GLU A 61 -16.77 7.84 -0.49
C GLU A 61 -16.01 8.50 0.68
N ILE A 62 -16.70 8.72 1.81
CA ILE A 62 -16.09 9.29 3.02
C ILE A 62 -14.97 8.40 3.54
N GLU A 63 -15.16 7.08 3.52
CA GLU A 63 -14.15 6.13 3.98
C GLU A 63 -12.96 6.08 3.01
N ARG A 64 -13.23 6.11 1.70
CA ARG A 64 -12.18 6.22 0.68
C ARG A 64 -11.32 7.46 0.87
N LYS A 65 -11.95 8.64 0.99
CA LYS A 65 -11.25 9.91 1.21
C LYS A 65 -10.41 9.88 2.48
N LYS A 66 -10.95 9.35 3.59
CA LYS A 66 -10.21 9.21 4.85
C LYS A 66 -8.98 8.30 4.73
N SER A 67 -9.07 7.20 3.99
CA SER A 67 -7.95 6.30 3.76
C SER A 67 -6.89 6.87 2.82
N LEU A 68 -7.28 7.69 1.84
CA LEU A 68 -6.37 8.33 0.87
C LEU A 68 -5.74 9.61 1.41
N LEU A 69 -6.36 10.27 2.38
CA LEU A 69 -5.91 11.56 2.93
C LEU A 69 -4.41 11.61 3.31
N PRO A 70 -3.82 10.57 3.97
CA PRO A 70 -2.39 10.60 4.28
C PRO A 70 -1.51 10.59 3.03
N LEU A 71 -1.93 9.90 1.97
CA LEU A 71 -1.22 9.81 0.70
C LEU A 71 -1.35 11.11 -0.11
N GLU A 72 -2.52 11.76 -0.05
CA GLU A 72 -2.77 13.07 -0.65
C GLU A 72 -1.91 14.17 -0.02
N ILE A 73 -1.89 14.26 1.32
CA ILE A 73 -1.14 15.30 2.04
C ILE A 73 0.37 15.16 1.82
N THR A 74 0.86 13.94 1.60
CA THR A 74 2.29 13.66 1.39
C THR A 74 2.69 13.57 -0.08
N ASP A 75 1.78 13.89 -1.01
CA ASP A 75 1.96 13.80 -2.47
C ASP A 75 2.56 12.44 -2.90
N SER A 76 2.05 11.36 -2.31
CA SER A 76 2.59 10.00 -2.46
C SER A 76 1.62 9.02 -3.11
N LEU A 77 0.48 9.50 -3.60
CA LEU A 77 -0.58 8.71 -4.24
C LEU A 77 -0.06 7.75 -5.32
N GLN A 78 0.79 8.22 -6.23
CA GLN A 78 1.32 7.42 -7.34
C GLN A 78 2.72 6.86 -7.09
N ARG A 79 3.23 6.98 -5.86
CA ARG A 79 4.62 6.61 -5.55
C ARG A 79 4.78 5.13 -5.25
N PHE A 80 3.79 4.54 -4.59
CA PHE A 80 3.85 3.17 -4.06
C PHE A 80 2.72 2.32 -4.61
N ALA A 81 2.96 1.02 -4.74
CA ALA A 81 1.87 0.03 -4.82
C ALA A 81 1.57 -0.47 -3.40
N ILE A 82 0.31 -0.46 -2.98
CA ILE A 82 -0.08 -0.66 -1.59
C ILE A 82 -0.86 -1.95 -1.44
N SER A 83 -0.37 -2.85 -0.59
CA SER A 83 -1.10 -4.05 -0.18
C SER A 83 -1.39 -4.00 1.31
N THR A 84 -2.67 -4.12 1.67
CA THR A 84 -3.12 -4.16 3.05
C THR A 84 -3.80 -5.48 3.34
N LEU A 85 -3.49 -6.04 4.52
CA LEU A 85 -4.18 -7.18 5.08
C LEU A 85 -4.75 -6.77 6.44
N VAL A 86 -6.06 -6.86 6.62
CA VAL A 86 -6.79 -6.50 7.84
C VAL A 86 -7.40 -7.75 8.44
#